data_AF-A0A835VE80-F1
#
_entry.id   AF-A0A835VE80-F1
#
_cell.length_a   1.000
_cell.length_b   1.000
_cell.length_c   1.000
_cell.angle_alpha   90.00
_cell.angle_beta   90.00
_cell.angle_gamma   90.00
#
_symmetry.space_group_name_H-M   'P 1'
#
loop_
_entity.id
_entity.type
_entity.pdbx_description
1 polymer ?
#
loop_
_entity_poly.entity_id
_entity_poly.type
_entity_poly.pdbx_seq_one_letter_code
_entity_poly.pdbx_strand_id
1 'polypeptide(L)'
;YVLTLKVFDQSELYPGIFVNFFFLVDNLNRLPQVKSVGDILSIHHVEMKFNEGEWYCTSNLKLSSFGLFNGGNVLNLSPYQSSVNYQPAPHDEKLFLKLRTISQNQDDKVSAVDEPLSLFCNIVSEEKHTIVCKVLHIAETSDADLVLFVWDGTDSPLVTLRSDLNMEGDMNDPMGPMVFLLSREILHTFPRVGTVVRIIVTKCFDDVSCLKGVGYWIKLCNVVFETQLGLWKGSLDPSSTIHILSNEDDSVQWRQRIYDNRISSKVHRLPSSSFPWPSDVTGSTQM
;
A
#
# COMPACT_ATOMS: atom_id res chain seq x y z
N TYR A 1 -15.92 -17.10 11.26
CA TYR A 1 -15.04 -16.08 10.66
C TYR A 1 -13.75 -16.02 11.45
N VAL A 2 -12.63 -15.76 10.78
CA VAL A 2 -11.32 -15.56 11.39
C VAL A 2 -10.82 -14.17 11.00
N LEU A 3 -10.31 -13.41 11.96
CA LEU A 3 -9.56 -12.18 11.71
C LEU A 3 -8.12 -12.44 12.11
N THR A 4 -7.19 -12.21 11.19
CA THR A 4 -5.75 -12.30 11.46
C THR A 4 -5.17 -10.91 11.48
N LEU A 5 -4.53 -10.54 12.60
CA LEU A 5 -3.80 -9.29 12.76
C LEU A 5 -2.32 -9.59 12.92
N LYS A 6 -1.48 -8.76 12.34
CA LYS A 6 -0.02 -8.82 12.52
C LYS A 6 0.39 -7.74 13.50
N VAL A 7 1.03 -8.13 14.60
CA VAL A 7 1.43 -7.21 15.67
C VAL A 7 2.93 -7.20 15.87
N PHE A 8 3.44 -6.04 16.28
CA PHE A 8 4.85 -5.78 16.53
C PHE A 8 4.99 -5.20 17.94
N ASP A 9 6.10 -5.49 18.59
CA ASP A 9 6.45 -4.90 19.87
C ASP A 9 7.92 -4.48 19.88
N GLN A 10 8.40 -4.10 21.06
CA GLN A 10 9.77 -3.63 21.28
C GLN A 10 10.86 -4.72 21.12
N SER A 11 10.49 -6.00 20.94
CA SER A 11 11.45 -7.11 20.95
C SER A 11 12.17 -7.33 19.61
N GLU A 12 11.96 -6.46 18.62
CA GLU A 12 12.54 -6.54 17.27
C GLU A 12 12.39 -7.93 16.62
N LEU A 13 11.29 -8.64 16.91
CA LEU A 13 10.88 -9.78 16.12
C LEU A 13 10.39 -9.25 14.77
N TYR A 14 11.28 -9.06 13.80
CA TYR A 14 10.92 -9.09 12.39
C TYR A 14 10.82 -10.58 12.01
N PRO A 15 9.67 -11.08 11.51
CA PRO A 15 8.62 -10.34 10.82
C PRO A 15 7.36 -9.98 11.64
N GLY A 16 7.36 -9.96 12.96
CA GLY A 16 6.18 -9.71 13.82
C GLY A 16 5.46 -11.01 14.19
N ILE A 17 4.41 -10.93 15.01
CA ILE A 17 3.61 -12.10 15.40
C ILE A 17 2.17 -11.99 14.88
N PHE A 18 1.65 -13.08 14.34
CA PHE A 18 0.26 -13.16 13.91
C PHE A 18 -0.66 -13.47 15.09
N VAL A 19 -1.82 -12.81 15.13
CA VAL A 19 -2.89 -13.07 16.09
C VAL A 19 -4.19 -13.41 15.36
N ASN A 20 -4.65 -14.63 15.54
CA ASN A 20 -5.85 -15.18 14.92
C ASN A 20 -7.03 -15.12 15.90
N PHE A 21 -8.01 -14.27 15.61
CA PHE A 21 -9.25 -14.15 16.36
C PHE A 21 -10.33 -15.06 15.77
N PHE A 22 -10.82 -16.00 16.57
CA PHE A 22 -11.88 -16.93 16.16
C PHE A 22 -13.24 -16.50 16.74
N PHE A 23 -14.28 -16.49 15.90
CA PHE A 23 -15.64 -16.10 16.34
C PHE A 23 -16.76 -16.93 15.71
N LEU A 24 -17.81 -17.18 16.52
CA LEU A 24 -19.07 -17.84 16.15
C LEU A 24 -20.10 -16.79 15.66
N VAL A 25 -20.36 -16.84 14.35
CA VAL A 25 -21.38 -16.24 13.46
C VAL A 25 -22.29 -15.06 13.90
N ASP A 26 -22.64 -14.84 15.17
CA ASP A 26 -23.81 -14.01 15.51
C ASP A 26 -23.54 -12.51 15.73
N ASN A 27 -22.28 -12.03 15.63
CA ASN A 27 -21.99 -10.59 15.82
C ASN A 27 -20.58 -10.17 15.35
N LEU A 28 -20.42 -9.84 14.06
CA LEU A 28 -19.16 -9.34 13.49
C LEU A 28 -18.64 -8.06 14.17
N ASN A 29 -19.52 -7.27 14.78
CA ASN A 29 -19.17 -6.04 15.51
C ASN A 29 -18.31 -6.28 16.76
N ARG A 30 -18.15 -7.54 17.19
CA ARG A 30 -17.32 -7.92 18.34
C ARG A 30 -15.87 -8.26 17.97
N LEU A 31 -15.56 -8.39 16.68
CA LEU A 31 -14.17 -8.54 16.23
C LEU A 31 -13.42 -7.19 16.39
N PRO A 32 -12.10 -7.24 16.59
CA PRO A 32 -11.26 -6.04 16.54
C PRO A 32 -11.45 -5.28 15.21
N GLN A 33 -11.81 -4.00 15.30
CA GLN A 33 -11.99 -3.08 14.18
C GLN A 33 -10.88 -2.03 14.21
N VAL A 34 -9.70 -2.44 13.72
CA VAL A 34 -8.53 -1.57 13.66
C VAL A 34 -8.80 -0.39 12.74
N LYS A 35 -8.63 0.84 13.24
CA LYS A 35 -8.88 2.07 12.48
C LYS A 35 -7.68 2.48 11.65
N SER A 36 -6.47 2.23 12.13
CA SER A 36 -5.23 2.63 11.45
C SER A 36 -4.08 1.67 11.80
N VAL A 37 -3.14 1.50 10.87
CA VAL A 37 -1.85 0.86 11.18
C VAL A 37 -1.13 1.70 12.24
N GLY A 38 -0.45 1.03 13.18
CA GLY A 38 0.16 1.69 14.35
C GLY A 38 -0.77 1.82 15.56
N ASP A 39 -2.07 1.51 15.42
CA ASP A 39 -2.95 1.34 16.58
C ASP A 39 -2.44 0.20 17.48
N ILE A 40 -2.62 0.38 18.79
CA ILE A 40 -2.11 -0.56 19.79
C ILE A 40 -3.20 -1.55 20.15
N LEU A 41 -2.85 -2.84 20.10
CA LEU A 41 -3.71 -3.94 20.47
C LEU A 41 -3.20 -4.58 21.78
N SER A 42 -4.02 -4.52 22.83
CA SER A 42 -3.81 -5.26 24.08
C SER A 42 -4.71 -6.48 24.08
N ILE A 43 -4.18 -7.67 24.37
CA ILE A 43 -4.91 -8.94 24.32
C ILE A 43 -4.53 -9.79 25.52
N HIS A 44 -5.54 -10.27 26.26
CA HIS A 44 -5.36 -11.11 27.45
C HIS A 44 -5.94 -12.50 27.23
N HIS A 45 -5.39 -13.48 27.96
CA HIS A 45 -5.81 -14.89 27.95
C HIS A 45 -5.82 -15.49 26.53
N VAL A 46 -4.70 -15.30 25.83
CA VAL A 46 -4.46 -15.87 24.50
C VAL A 46 -3.66 -17.15 24.59
N GLU A 47 -3.79 -18.00 23.57
CA GLU A 47 -3.02 -19.24 23.45
C GLU A 47 -1.93 -19.06 22.38
N MET A 48 -0.67 -19.26 22.76
CA MET A 48 0.48 -19.24 21.85
C MET A 48 0.67 -20.61 21.21
N LYS A 49 0.86 -20.62 19.89
CA LYS A 49 1.03 -21.83 19.08
C LYS A 49 2.24 -21.69 18.16
N PHE A 50 2.81 -22.83 17.80
CA PHE A 50 3.91 -22.93 16.84
C PHE A 50 3.49 -23.86 15.71
N ASN A 51 3.53 -23.38 14.48
CA ASN A 51 3.25 -24.18 13.28
C ASN A 51 4.21 -23.79 12.16
N GLU A 52 4.71 -24.75 11.40
CA GLU A 52 5.55 -24.52 10.21
C GLU A 52 6.78 -23.60 10.44
N GLY A 53 7.31 -23.58 11.67
CA GLY A 53 8.48 -22.76 12.00
C GLY A 53 8.14 -21.38 12.58
N GLU A 54 6.87 -21.01 12.65
CA GLU A 54 6.43 -19.69 13.10
C GLU A 54 5.56 -19.75 14.37
N TRP A 55 5.78 -18.77 15.25
CA TRP A 55 4.91 -18.54 16.40
C TRP A 55 3.73 -17.68 16.00
N TYR A 56 2.55 -18.07 16.44
CA TYR A 56 1.33 -17.26 16.32
C TYR A 56 0.49 -17.37 17.57
N CYS A 57 -0.38 -16.39 17.73
CA CYS A 57 -1.28 -16.23 18.85
C CYS A 57 -2.69 -16.55 18.39
N THR A 58 -3.47 -17.26 19.21
CA THR A 58 -4.88 -17.52 18.97
C THR A 58 -5.72 -16.93 20.09
N SER A 59 -6.76 -16.20 19.69
CA SER A 59 -7.67 -15.50 20.59
C SER A 59 -9.08 -16.03 20.38
N ASN A 60 -9.63 -16.66 21.43
CA ASN A 60 -11.00 -17.13 21.45
C ASN A 60 -11.80 -16.12 22.27
N LEU A 61 -12.62 -15.29 21.61
CA LEU A 61 -13.33 -14.18 22.26
C LEU A 61 -14.35 -14.61 23.35
N LYS A 62 -14.55 -15.91 23.59
CA LYS A 62 -15.26 -16.41 24.78
C LYS A 62 -14.41 -16.39 26.06
N LEU A 63 -13.10 -16.53 25.92
CA LEU A 63 -12.12 -16.66 27.01
C LEU A 63 -11.10 -15.53 27.01
N SER A 64 -10.69 -15.10 25.83
CA SER A 64 -9.77 -14.00 25.58
C SER A 64 -10.50 -12.66 25.60
N SER A 65 -9.77 -11.61 25.94
CA SER A 65 -10.28 -10.23 25.91
C SER A 65 -9.28 -9.33 25.21
N PHE A 66 -9.75 -8.24 24.61
CA PHE A 66 -8.90 -7.26 23.94
C PHE A 66 -9.36 -5.82 24.17
N GLY A 67 -8.41 -4.90 24.05
CA GLY A 67 -8.60 -3.46 23.96
C GLY A 67 -7.81 -2.90 22.78
N LEU A 68 -8.44 -2.03 21.98
CA LEU A 68 -7.83 -1.31 20.88
C LEU A 68 -7.68 0.16 21.24
N PHE A 69 -6.47 0.68 21.07
CA PHE A 69 -6.08 2.02 21.46
C PHE A 69 -5.52 2.77 20.26
N ASN A 70 -5.70 4.08 20.27
CA ASN A 70 -5.11 4.93 19.25
C ASN A 70 -3.58 4.96 19.39
N GLY A 71 -2.87 4.80 18.28
CA GLY A 71 -1.41 4.87 18.23
C GLY A 71 -0.82 6.28 18.33
N GLY A 72 -1.46 7.29 17.71
CA GLY A 72 -0.93 8.65 17.57
C GLY A 72 -1.29 9.63 18.70
N ASN A 73 -2.39 9.42 19.43
CA ASN A 73 -2.84 10.34 20.48
C ASN A 73 -2.28 9.93 21.85
N VAL A 74 -1.13 10.51 22.20
CA VAL A 74 -0.37 10.22 23.43
C VAL A 74 -1.19 10.42 24.71
N LEU A 75 -2.15 11.35 24.70
CA LEU A 75 -2.92 11.74 25.89
C LEU A 75 -4.15 10.86 26.16
N ASN A 76 -4.68 10.16 25.15
CA ASN A 76 -5.86 9.33 25.33
C ASN A 76 -5.47 7.86 25.56
N LEU A 77 -5.55 7.41 26.82
CA LEU A 77 -5.30 6.00 27.20
C LEU A 77 -6.57 5.16 27.20
N SER A 78 -7.72 5.71 26.78
CA SER A 78 -8.95 4.93 26.70
C SER A 78 -8.99 4.13 25.40
N PRO A 79 -9.38 2.85 25.45
CA PRO A 79 -9.58 2.08 24.23
C PRO A 79 -10.78 2.67 23.46
N TYR A 80 -10.64 2.80 22.14
CA TYR A 80 -11.79 3.18 21.29
C TYR A 80 -12.71 1.99 21.00
N GLN A 81 -12.21 0.78 21.21
CA GLN A 81 -12.99 -0.46 21.18
C GLN A 81 -12.42 -1.44 22.19
N SER A 82 -13.28 -2.12 22.93
CA SER A 82 -12.88 -3.19 23.83
C SER A 82 -13.88 -4.33 23.81
N SER A 83 -13.40 -5.55 24.05
CA SER A 83 -14.28 -6.67 24.38
C SER A 83 -14.94 -6.45 25.74
N VAL A 84 -16.09 -7.09 25.96
CA VAL A 84 -16.90 -6.92 27.18
C VAL A 84 -16.12 -7.20 28.47
N ASN A 85 -15.20 -8.16 28.44
CA ASN A 85 -14.44 -8.60 29.62
C ASN A 85 -13.04 -7.98 29.71
N TYR A 86 -12.73 -7.00 28.85
CA TYR A 86 -11.42 -6.37 28.89
C TYR A 86 -11.27 -5.51 30.14
N GLN A 87 -10.18 -5.72 30.86
CA GLN A 87 -9.79 -4.95 32.02
C GLN A 87 -8.34 -4.52 31.83
N PRO A 88 -8.04 -3.21 31.76
CA PRO A 88 -6.67 -2.74 31.62
C PRO A 88 -5.86 -3.11 32.87
N ALA A 89 -4.62 -3.57 32.67
CA ALA A 89 -3.73 -3.87 33.78
C ALA A 89 -3.10 -2.57 34.33
N PRO A 90 -2.81 -2.47 35.64
CA PRO A 90 -2.29 -1.25 36.27
C PRO A 90 -0.94 -0.76 35.72
N HIS A 91 -0.20 -1.62 35.00
CA HIS A 91 1.11 -1.30 34.42
C HIS A 91 1.05 -1.01 32.91
N ASP A 92 -0.14 -1.10 32.31
CA ASP A 92 -0.33 -0.93 30.87
C ASP A 92 -0.05 0.50 30.41
N GLU A 93 -0.28 1.51 31.25
CA GLU A 93 -0.05 2.92 30.89
C GLU A 93 1.42 3.16 30.46
N LYS A 94 2.37 2.62 31.22
CA LYS A 94 3.80 2.76 30.90
C LYS A 94 4.18 1.97 29.65
N LEU A 95 3.53 0.83 29.40
CA LEU A 95 3.75 0.02 28.19
C LEU A 95 3.15 0.71 26.96
N PHE A 96 1.95 1.29 27.07
CA PHE A 96 1.31 2.05 26.01
C PHE A 96 2.13 3.28 25.62
N LEU A 97 2.60 4.06 26.59
CA LEU A 97 3.47 5.19 26.29
C LEU A 97 4.75 4.76 25.58
N LYS A 98 5.37 3.66 26.01
CA LYS A 98 6.54 3.08 25.32
C LYS A 98 6.22 2.63 23.90
N LEU A 99 5.12 1.90 23.69
CA LEU A 99 4.71 1.43 22.36
C LEU A 99 4.33 2.60 21.44
N ARG A 100 3.76 3.69 21.97
CA ARG A 100 3.51 4.91 21.19
C ARG A 100 4.79 5.65 20.82
N THR A 101 5.74 5.75 21.74
CA THR A 101 7.07 6.28 21.43
C THR A 101 7.78 5.40 20.41
N ILE A 102 7.61 4.07 20.49
CA ILE A 102 8.12 3.16 19.46
C ILE A 102 7.40 3.38 18.15
N SER A 103 6.07 3.50 18.11
CA SER A 103 5.31 3.78 16.88
C SER A 103 5.71 5.10 16.23
N GLN A 104 5.89 6.15 17.02
CA GLN A 104 6.38 7.47 16.56
C GLN A 104 7.82 7.41 16.09
N ASN A 105 8.67 6.69 16.83
CA ASN A 105 10.04 6.42 16.41
C ASN A 105 10.10 5.39 15.28
N GLN A 106 9.03 4.65 14.99
CA GLN A 106 8.88 3.66 13.93
C GLN A 106 8.34 4.31 12.66
N ASP A 107 7.62 5.43 12.75
CA ASP A 107 7.54 6.35 11.61
C ASP A 107 8.96 6.83 11.22
N ASP A 108 9.90 6.89 12.18
CA ASP A 108 11.34 7.12 11.96
C ASP A 108 12.23 5.83 11.86
N LYS A 109 11.74 4.61 12.19
CA LYS A 109 12.54 3.36 12.35
C LYS A 109 11.87 2.05 11.86
N VAL A 110 10.68 2.08 11.26
CA VAL A 110 10.23 1.05 10.28
C VAL A 110 11.00 1.22 8.96
N SER A 111 12.05 2.01 8.99
CA SER A 111 13.31 1.76 8.29
C SER A 111 14.00 0.48 8.81
N ALA A 112 13.31 -0.67 8.78
CA ALA A 112 13.99 -1.96 8.70
C ALA A 112 14.36 -2.12 7.22
N VAL A 113 15.54 -1.58 6.91
CA VAL A 113 16.00 -1.19 5.58
C VAL A 113 15.14 -0.03 5.04
N ASP A 114 15.64 1.20 5.09
CA ASP A 114 15.24 2.25 4.14
C ASP A 114 15.64 1.74 2.76
N GLU A 115 14.86 0.81 2.21
CA GLU A 115 14.80 0.70 0.77
C GLU A 115 14.25 2.05 0.30
N PRO A 116 15.04 2.82 -0.45
CA PRO A 116 14.65 4.16 -0.83
C PRO A 116 13.30 4.09 -1.55
N LEU A 117 12.31 4.82 -1.02
CA LEU A 117 11.00 4.92 -1.64
C LEU A 117 11.18 5.43 -3.07
N SER A 118 10.90 4.55 -4.02
CA SER A 118 11.00 4.86 -5.43
C SER A 118 9.77 5.65 -5.87
N LEU A 119 10.00 6.60 -6.77
CA LEU A 119 8.96 7.26 -7.55
C LEU A 119 8.88 6.58 -8.91
N PHE A 120 7.74 6.67 -9.57
CA PHE A 120 7.60 6.12 -10.92
C PHE A 120 8.61 6.71 -11.90
N CYS A 121 9.02 7.97 -11.74
CA CYS A 121 10.08 8.55 -12.57
C CYS A 121 11.46 7.91 -12.42
N ASN A 122 11.68 7.09 -11.38
CA ASN A 122 12.96 6.48 -11.05
C ASN A 122 12.94 4.95 -11.14
N ILE A 123 11.86 4.35 -11.65
CA ILE A 123 11.79 2.89 -11.78
C ILE A 123 12.77 2.38 -12.83
N VAL A 124 13.37 1.24 -12.54
CA VAL A 124 14.29 0.52 -13.43
C VAL A 124 13.69 -0.87 -13.68
N SER A 125 13.81 -1.33 -14.92
CA SER A 125 13.29 -2.66 -15.29
C SER A 125 14.09 -3.75 -14.57
N GLU A 126 13.41 -4.81 -14.15
CA GLU A 126 13.98 -5.99 -13.48
C GLU A 126 14.54 -5.75 -12.07
N GLU A 127 14.44 -4.52 -11.54
CA GLU A 127 14.80 -4.19 -10.16
C GLU A 127 13.57 -4.24 -9.24
N LYS A 128 13.82 -4.52 -7.95
CA LYS A 128 12.79 -4.47 -6.91
C LYS A 128 12.68 -3.04 -6.39
N HIS A 129 11.45 -2.54 -6.35
CA HIS A 129 11.14 -1.19 -5.90
C HIS A 129 10.08 -1.20 -4.82
N THR A 130 10.30 -0.38 -3.80
CA THR A 130 9.27 -0.02 -2.83
C THR A 130 8.66 1.32 -3.23
N ILE A 131 7.36 1.33 -3.52
CA ILE A 131 6.63 2.49 -4.05
C ILE A 131 5.45 2.84 -3.14
N VAL A 132 5.15 4.14 -3.05
CA VAL A 132 3.87 4.62 -2.51
C VAL A 132 3.06 5.20 -3.66
N CYS A 133 1.82 4.75 -3.80
CA CYS A 133 0.97 5.14 -4.92
C CYS A 133 -0.50 5.13 -4.53
N LYS A 134 -1.31 5.88 -5.27
CA LYS A 134 -2.76 5.93 -5.15
C LYS A 134 -3.38 4.92 -6.10
N VAL A 135 -4.32 4.11 -5.60
CA VAL A 135 -5.12 3.21 -6.43
C VAL A 135 -6.18 4.02 -7.15
N LEU A 136 -6.13 4.08 -8.47
CA LEU A 136 -7.10 4.81 -9.29
C LEU A 136 -8.22 3.90 -9.78
N HIS A 137 -7.89 2.67 -10.15
CA HIS A 137 -8.85 1.69 -10.65
C HIS A 137 -8.37 0.26 -10.38
N ILE A 138 -9.32 -0.66 -10.28
CA ILE A 138 -9.07 -2.09 -10.14
C ILE A 138 -9.90 -2.80 -11.20
N ALA A 139 -9.26 -3.63 -12.01
CA ALA A 139 -9.90 -4.50 -12.98
C ALA A 139 -9.55 -5.97 -12.69
N GLU A 140 -10.47 -6.88 -12.96
CA GLU A 140 -10.24 -8.32 -12.88
C GLU A 140 -9.94 -8.87 -14.29
N THR A 141 -8.97 -9.77 -14.40
CA THR A 141 -8.58 -10.41 -15.65
C THR A 141 -9.42 -11.67 -15.92
N SER A 142 -9.34 -12.21 -17.14
CA SER A 142 -9.98 -13.50 -17.49
C SER A 142 -9.41 -14.67 -16.69
N ASP A 143 -8.14 -14.60 -16.31
CA ASP A 143 -7.45 -15.57 -15.46
C ASP A 143 -7.67 -15.29 -13.97
N ALA A 144 -8.54 -14.30 -13.69
CA ALA A 144 -8.95 -13.84 -12.39
C ALA A 144 -7.83 -13.23 -11.53
N ASP A 145 -6.72 -12.83 -12.14
CA ASP A 145 -5.77 -11.92 -11.53
C ASP A 145 -6.38 -10.51 -11.42
N LEU A 146 -5.85 -9.71 -10.50
CA LEU A 146 -6.25 -8.31 -10.37
C LEU A 146 -5.22 -7.40 -11.03
N VAL A 147 -5.71 -6.39 -11.74
CA VAL A 147 -4.88 -5.33 -12.31
C VAL A 147 -5.22 -4.02 -11.61
N LEU A 148 -4.23 -3.49 -10.90
CA LEU A 148 -4.30 -2.20 -10.25
C LEU A 148 -3.77 -1.13 -11.20
N PHE A 149 -4.56 -0.10 -11.42
CA PHE A 149 -4.11 1.13 -12.07
C PHE A 149 -3.72 2.10 -10.97
N VAL A 150 -2.44 2.40 -10.89
CA VAL A 150 -1.86 3.17 -9.79
C VAL A 150 -1.08 4.38 -10.28
N TRP A 151 -0.91 5.35 -9.39
CA TRP A 151 -0.33 6.64 -9.73
C TRP A 151 0.35 7.30 -8.51
N ASP A 152 1.49 7.96 -8.71
CA ASP A 152 2.24 8.64 -7.63
C ASP A 152 2.52 10.14 -7.88
N GLY A 153 2.06 10.68 -9.01
CA GLY A 153 2.27 12.08 -9.42
C GLY A 153 3.44 12.32 -10.37
N THR A 154 4.28 11.31 -10.61
CA THR A 154 5.47 11.42 -11.46
C THR A 154 5.30 10.72 -12.80
N ASP A 155 6.05 11.16 -13.81
CA ASP A 155 6.04 10.50 -15.11
C ASP A 155 7.10 9.41 -15.13
N SER A 156 6.72 8.17 -15.45
CA SER A 156 7.65 7.06 -15.61
C SER A 156 8.68 7.32 -16.72
N PRO A 157 9.86 6.69 -16.68
CA PRO A 157 10.84 6.77 -17.76
C PRO A 157 10.22 6.41 -19.11
N LEU A 158 10.74 7.02 -20.17
CA LEU A 158 10.34 6.69 -21.53
C LEU A 158 10.69 5.24 -21.85
N VAL A 159 9.73 4.50 -22.38
CA VAL A 159 9.97 3.16 -22.91
C VAL A 159 10.29 3.29 -24.39
N THR A 160 11.48 2.83 -24.79
CA THR A 160 11.82 2.74 -26.20
C THR A 160 11.01 1.61 -26.82
N LEU A 161 10.11 1.95 -27.76
CA LEU A 161 9.37 0.96 -28.51
C LEU A 161 10.36 0.21 -29.41
N ARG A 162 10.78 -0.99 -29.03
CA ARG A 162 11.50 -1.88 -29.92
C ARG A 162 10.51 -2.40 -30.96
N SER A 163 10.62 -1.87 -32.17
CA SER A 163 9.96 -2.44 -33.34
C SER A 163 10.69 -3.71 -33.74
N ASP A 164 10.44 -4.80 -33.01
CA ASP A 164 10.81 -6.13 -33.48
C ASP A 164 9.86 -6.46 -34.64
N LEU A 165 10.25 -6.07 -35.86
CA LEU A 165 9.57 -6.35 -37.13
C LEU A 165 9.52 -7.87 -37.48
N ASN A 166 9.73 -8.74 -36.50
CA ASN A 166 9.68 -10.20 -36.64
C ASN A 166 8.49 -10.84 -35.89
N MET A 167 7.50 -10.06 -35.46
CA MET A 167 6.24 -10.55 -34.90
C MET A 167 5.31 -11.11 -36.00
N GLU A 168 5.80 -12.02 -36.82
CA GLU A 168 4.98 -12.83 -37.74
C GLU A 168 5.00 -14.31 -37.37
N GLY A 169 5.42 -14.63 -36.14
CA GLY A 169 5.60 -16.00 -35.70
C GLY A 169 5.49 -16.21 -34.20
N ASP A 170 4.49 -15.62 -33.54
CA ASP A 170 3.88 -16.26 -32.35
C ASP A 170 2.53 -15.61 -32.00
N MET A 171 1.51 -15.88 -32.81
CA MET A 171 0.10 -15.67 -32.44
C MET A 171 -0.42 -16.79 -31.51
N ASN A 172 0.47 -17.47 -30.78
CA ASN A 172 0.14 -18.61 -29.92
C ASN A 172 0.58 -18.44 -28.46
N ASP A 173 0.98 -17.24 -28.02
CA ASP A 173 0.96 -16.94 -26.58
C ASP A 173 -0.52 -16.92 -26.14
N PRO A 174 -0.96 -17.80 -25.21
CA PRO A 174 -2.33 -17.79 -24.70
C PRO A 174 -2.69 -16.44 -24.05
N MET A 175 -1.68 -15.64 -23.70
CA MET A 175 -1.84 -14.25 -23.30
C MET A 175 -1.81 -13.33 -24.52
N GLY A 176 -2.86 -13.40 -25.35
CA GLY A 176 -3.14 -12.35 -26.33
C GLY A 176 -3.06 -10.96 -25.68
N PRO A 177 -2.76 -9.89 -26.44
CA PRO A 177 -2.43 -8.57 -25.90
C PRO A 177 -3.60 -8.04 -25.09
N MET A 178 -3.56 -8.25 -23.77
CA MET A 178 -4.59 -7.74 -22.87
C MET A 178 -4.31 -6.26 -22.64
N VAL A 179 -4.50 -5.49 -23.71
CA VAL A 179 -4.80 -4.08 -23.60
C VAL A 179 -6.13 -4.05 -22.87
N PHE A 180 -6.10 -3.92 -21.55
CA PHE A 180 -7.27 -3.57 -20.77
C PHE A 180 -7.82 -2.27 -21.35
N LEU A 181 -8.81 -2.40 -22.23
CA LEU A 181 -9.53 -1.28 -22.80
C LEU A 181 -10.46 -0.77 -21.70
N LEU A 182 -9.89 0.00 -20.78
CA LEU A 182 -10.69 0.76 -19.83
C LEU A 182 -11.69 1.61 -20.59
N SER A 183 -12.92 1.69 -20.07
CA SER A 183 -13.93 2.53 -20.67
C SER A 183 -13.46 3.98 -20.68
N ARG A 184 -13.97 4.75 -21.65
CA ARG A 184 -13.64 6.17 -21.78
C ARG A 184 -13.95 6.93 -20.48
N GLU A 185 -15.05 6.57 -19.82
CA GLU A 185 -15.49 7.18 -18.57
C GLU A 185 -14.45 6.97 -17.46
N ILE A 186 -13.87 5.77 -17.35
CA ILE A 186 -12.81 5.47 -16.37
C ILE A 186 -11.55 6.26 -16.70
N LEU A 187 -11.13 6.30 -17.96
CA LEU A 187 -9.94 7.06 -18.36
C LEU A 187 -10.08 8.56 -18.06
N HIS A 188 -11.29 9.11 -18.13
CA HIS A 188 -11.54 10.51 -17.77
C HIS A 188 -11.45 10.81 -16.27
N THR A 189 -11.46 9.80 -15.39
CA THR A 189 -11.26 10.00 -13.96
C THR A 189 -9.78 10.02 -13.56
N PHE A 190 -8.87 9.59 -14.45
CA PHE A 190 -7.45 9.53 -14.14
C PHE A 190 -6.83 10.93 -14.03
N PRO A 191 -5.78 11.10 -13.19
CA PRO A 191 -5.03 12.33 -13.11
C PRO A 191 -4.50 12.76 -14.48
N ARG A 192 -4.53 14.07 -14.74
CA ARG A 192 -4.08 14.65 -16.02
C ARG A 192 -2.56 14.71 -16.17
N VAL A 193 -1.81 14.48 -15.09
CA VAL A 193 -0.35 14.56 -15.04
C VAL A 193 0.18 13.38 -14.23
N GLY A 194 1.37 12.91 -14.56
CA GLY A 194 1.92 11.66 -14.02
C GLY A 194 1.51 10.45 -14.86
N THR A 195 2.37 9.45 -14.92
CA THR A 195 2.06 8.19 -15.59
C THR A 195 1.17 7.34 -14.69
N VAL A 196 0.12 6.76 -15.26
CA VAL A 196 -0.63 5.68 -14.60
C VAL A 196 0.02 4.36 -14.97
N VAL A 197 0.51 3.65 -13.95
CA VAL A 197 1.20 2.36 -14.11
C VAL A 197 0.25 1.23 -13.75
N ARG A 198 0.38 0.09 -14.43
CA ARG A 198 -0.42 -1.12 -14.18
C ARG A 198 0.36 -2.06 -13.29
N ILE A 199 -0.25 -2.59 -12.24
CA ILE A 199 0.36 -3.61 -11.37
C ILE A 199 -0.52 -4.84 -11.41
N ILE A 200 0.07 -5.98 -11.79
CA ILE A 200 -0.62 -7.27 -11.79
C ILE A 200 -0.42 -7.93 -10.43
N VAL A 201 -1.53 -8.33 -9.83
CA VAL A 201 -1.60 -9.02 -8.55
C VAL A 201 -2.21 -10.39 -8.79
N THR A 202 -1.38 -11.42 -8.65
CA THR A 202 -1.79 -12.82 -8.84
C THR A 202 -2.67 -13.29 -7.68
N LYS A 203 -3.67 -14.14 -7.94
CA LYS A 203 -4.53 -14.70 -6.87
C LYS A 203 -3.80 -15.43 -5.74
N CYS A 204 -2.58 -15.92 -5.99
CA CYS A 204 -1.74 -16.56 -4.97
C CYS A 204 -1.20 -15.57 -3.92
N PHE A 205 -1.53 -14.29 -4.05
CA PHE A 205 -1.09 -13.24 -3.14
C PHE A 205 -2.12 -13.05 -2.01
N ASP A 206 -1.79 -13.51 -0.80
CA ASP A 206 -2.72 -13.61 0.34
C ASP A 206 -3.31 -12.25 0.79
N ASP A 207 -2.57 -11.16 0.56
CA ASP A 207 -2.95 -9.81 0.99
C ASP A 207 -3.96 -9.11 0.06
N VAL A 208 -4.44 -9.76 -1.01
CA VAL A 208 -5.43 -9.18 -1.95
C VAL A 208 -6.72 -8.73 -1.25
N SER A 209 -7.10 -9.39 -0.15
CA SER A 209 -8.31 -9.07 0.62
C SER A 209 -8.29 -7.66 1.23
N CYS A 210 -7.12 -7.02 1.35
CA CYS A 210 -7.00 -5.66 1.86
C CYS A 210 -7.48 -4.59 0.85
N LEU A 211 -7.62 -4.95 -0.44
CA LEU A 211 -7.98 -4.02 -1.50
C LEU A 211 -9.49 -3.76 -1.52
N LYS A 212 -9.93 -2.70 -0.82
CA LYS A 212 -11.35 -2.42 -0.54
C LYS A 212 -12.05 -1.49 -1.54
N GLY A 213 -11.38 -1.07 -2.62
CA GLY A 213 -11.95 -0.14 -3.60
C GLY A 213 -10.90 0.73 -4.31
N VAL A 214 -11.27 1.96 -4.66
CA VAL A 214 -10.40 2.92 -5.34
C VAL A 214 -10.22 4.19 -4.51
N GLY A 215 -9.15 4.93 -4.75
CA GLY A 215 -8.92 6.27 -4.21
C GLY A 215 -8.09 6.34 -2.93
N TYR A 216 -7.70 5.22 -2.33
CA TYR A 216 -6.78 5.18 -1.18
C TYR A 216 -5.31 5.02 -1.63
N TRP A 217 -4.41 5.32 -0.70
CA TRP A 217 -2.97 5.19 -0.88
C TRP A 217 -2.46 3.86 -0.34
N ILE A 218 -1.49 3.30 -1.03
CA ILE A 218 -0.81 2.06 -0.66
C ILE A 218 0.70 2.21 -0.77
N LYS A 219 1.43 1.53 0.11
CA LYS A 219 2.83 1.19 -0.04
C LYS A 219 2.92 -0.23 -0.57
N LEU A 220 3.55 -0.40 -1.72
CA LEU A 220 3.87 -1.69 -2.30
C LEU A 220 5.37 -1.91 -2.18
N CYS A 221 5.77 -2.96 -1.48
CA CYS A 221 7.19 -3.30 -1.30
C CYS A 221 7.58 -4.43 -2.26
N ASN A 222 8.84 -4.42 -2.69
CA ASN A 222 9.44 -5.44 -3.58
C ASN A 222 8.73 -5.61 -4.94
N VAL A 223 8.17 -4.54 -5.51
CA VAL A 223 7.55 -4.58 -6.83
C VAL A 223 8.61 -4.67 -7.90
N VAL A 224 8.49 -5.64 -8.81
CA VAL A 224 9.36 -5.73 -9.99
C VAL A 224 8.65 -5.06 -11.16
N PHE A 225 9.37 -4.18 -11.85
CA PHE A 225 8.87 -3.51 -13.05
C PHE A 225 9.46 -4.11 -14.32
N GLU A 226 8.61 -4.26 -15.34
CA GLU A 226 9.00 -4.67 -16.68
C GLU A 226 8.33 -3.76 -17.72
N THR A 227 8.88 -3.78 -18.93
CA THR A 227 8.28 -3.08 -20.06
C THR A 227 7.59 -4.09 -20.98
N GLN A 228 6.30 -3.90 -21.21
CA GLN A 228 5.50 -4.73 -22.08
C GLN A 228 4.81 -3.85 -23.11
N LEU A 229 5.09 -4.07 -24.40
CA LEU A 229 4.48 -3.31 -25.52
C LEU A 229 4.59 -1.78 -25.38
N GLY A 230 5.73 -1.28 -24.88
CA GLY A 230 5.95 0.15 -24.70
C GLY A 230 5.32 0.74 -23.43
N LEU A 231 4.75 -0.08 -22.55
CA LEU A 231 4.15 0.35 -21.29
C LEU A 231 4.88 -0.27 -20.11
N TRP A 232 4.98 0.49 -19.01
CA TRP A 232 5.44 -0.03 -17.74
C TRP A 232 4.36 -0.89 -17.08
N LYS A 233 4.80 -2.03 -16.56
CA LYS A 233 3.99 -2.98 -15.83
C LYS A 233 4.75 -3.42 -14.59
N GLY A 234 4.10 -3.37 -13.43
CA GLY A 234 4.60 -3.96 -12.19
C GLY A 234 3.99 -5.34 -11.97
N SER A 235 4.72 -6.23 -11.32
CA SER A 235 4.23 -7.52 -10.83
C SER A 235 4.55 -7.67 -9.34
N LEU A 236 3.61 -8.31 -8.63
CA LEU A 236 3.82 -8.71 -7.24
C LEU A 236 4.19 -10.20 -7.18
N ASP A 237 5.30 -10.50 -6.52
CA ASP A 237 5.74 -11.86 -6.23
C ASP A 237 5.37 -12.27 -4.79
N PRO A 238 5.55 -13.53 -4.37
CA PRO A 238 5.29 -13.95 -2.99
C PRO A 238 6.13 -13.24 -1.91
N SER A 239 7.19 -12.51 -2.29
CA SER A 239 7.99 -11.69 -1.36
C SER A 239 7.51 -10.24 -1.26
N SER A 240 6.52 -9.86 -2.07
CA SER A 240 5.95 -8.51 -2.08
C SER A 240 4.99 -8.32 -0.91
N THR A 241 4.83 -7.09 -0.45
CA THR A 241 3.86 -6.76 0.61
C THR A 241 3.06 -5.50 0.25
N ILE A 242 1.83 -5.42 0.75
CA ILE A 242 0.93 -4.29 0.54
C ILE A 242 0.54 -3.69 1.89
N HIS A 243 0.77 -2.39 2.05
CA HIS A 243 0.33 -1.64 3.23
C HIS A 243 -0.60 -0.52 2.82
N ILE A 244 -1.79 -0.45 3.42
CA ILE A 244 -2.70 0.68 3.22
C ILE A 244 -2.20 1.84 4.06
N LEU A 245 -2.09 3.02 3.44
CA LEU A 245 -1.62 4.23 4.10
C LEU A 245 -2.77 5.20 4.39
N SER A 246 -2.61 5.96 5.46
CA SER A 246 -3.47 7.11 5.76
C SER A 246 -3.17 8.26 4.81
N ASN A 247 -4.15 9.14 4.58
CA ASN A 247 -3.90 10.40 3.87
C ASN A 247 -2.95 11.33 4.66
N GLU A 248 -2.83 11.15 5.97
CA GLU A 248 -1.95 11.95 6.83
C GLU A 248 -0.48 11.45 6.83
N ASP A 249 -0.18 10.35 6.16
CA ASP A 249 1.18 9.82 6.04
C ASP A 249 2.08 10.81 5.27
N ASP A 250 3.29 11.06 5.78
CA ASP A 250 4.21 12.04 5.20
C ASP A 250 4.58 11.72 3.75
N SER A 251 4.73 10.44 3.41
CA SER A 251 5.07 9.99 2.05
C SER A 251 3.89 10.19 1.07
N VAL A 252 2.66 10.14 1.58
CA VAL A 252 1.43 10.44 0.85
C VAL A 252 1.29 11.94 0.65
N GLN A 253 1.45 12.73 1.72
CA GLN A 253 1.43 14.19 1.66
C GLN A 253 2.47 14.73 0.69
N TRP A 254 3.67 14.16 0.67
CA TRP A 254 4.72 14.52 -0.29
C TRP A 254 4.29 14.33 -1.75
N ARG A 255 3.70 13.17 -2.08
CA ARG A 255 3.22 12.86 -3.44
C ARG A 255 2.05 13.75 -3.85
N GLN A 256 1.15 14.03 -2.92
CA GLN A 256 0.08 14.99 -3.14
C GLN A 256 0.62 16.39 -3.45
N ARG A 257 1.65 16.86 -2.71
CA ARG A 257 2.33 18.13 -2.99
C ARG A 257 3.01 18.14 -4.36
N ILE A 258 3.67 17.07 -4.78
CA ILE A 258 4.25 16.95 -6.13
C ILE A 258 3.16 17.20 -7.18
N TYR A 259 2.03 16.52 -7.05
CA TYR A 259 0.92 16.70 -7.97
C TYR A 259 0.33 18.12 -7.93
N ASP A 260 0.05 18.65 -6.75
CA ASP A 260 -0.57 19.98 -6.59
C ASP A 260 0.33 21.08 -7.20
N ASN A 261 1.64 20.94 -7.04
CA ASN A 261 2.63 21.81 -7.68
C ASN A 261 2.60 21.68 -9.22
N ARG A 262 2.45 20.46 -9.74
CA ARG A 262 2.36 20.24 -11.20
C ARG A 262 1.07 20.80 -11.79
N ILE A 263 -0.08 20.69 -11.10
CA ILE A 263 -1.33 21.22 -11.65
C ILE A 263 -1.42 22.74 -11.56
N SER A 264 -0.79 23.36 -10.56
CA SER A 264 -0.81 24.81 -10.36
C SER A 264 0.02 25.56 -11.41
N SER A 265 1.09 24.94 -11.92
CA SER A 265 1.87 25.46 -13.05
C SER A 265 1.29 25.03 -14.40
N LYS A 266 1.34 25.90 -15.41
CA LYS A 266 1.00 25.52 -16.79
C LYS A 266 2.12 24.73 -17.48
N VAL A 267 3.37 24.95 -17.07
CA VAL A 267 4.58 24.34 -17.67
C VAL A 267 4.78 22.93 -17.14
N HIS A 268 4.62 22.71 -15.83
CA HIS A 268 4.82 21.40 -15.19
C HIS A 268 3.70 20.37 -15.45
N ARG A 269 2.67 20.74 -16.23
CA ARG A 269 1.65 19.81 -16.73
C ARG A 269 2.11 18.98 -17.91
N LEU A 270 3.16 19.40 -18.60
CA LEU A 270 3.71 18.61 -19.68
C LEU A 270 4.41 17.38 -19.09
N PRO A 271 4.41 16.24 -19.83
CA PRO A 271 5.28 15.13 -19.51
C PRO A 271 6.72 15.60 -19.37
N SER A 272 7.45 15.08 -18.39
CA SER A 272 8.84 15.42 -18.09
C SER A 272 9.80 15.18 -19.27
N SER A 273 9.37 14.37 -20.24
CA SER A 273 10.03 14.08 -21.51
C SER A 273 9.77 15.09 -22.63
N SER A 274 8.94 16.11 -22.40
CA SER A 274 8.58 17.09 -23.43
C SER A 274 9.76 18.04 -23.67
N PHE A 275 10.50 17.82 -24.76
CA PHE A 275 11.59 18.70 -25.19
C PHE A 275 11.27 19.42 -26.51
N PRO A 276 11.64 20.71 -26.64
CA PRO A 276 12.21 21.56 -25.59
C PRO A 276 11.16 21.91 -24.52
N TRP A 277 11.60 22.05 -23.27
CA TRP A 277 10.73 22.52 -22.19
C TRP A 277 10.20 23.92 -22.54
N PRO A 278 8.91 24.23 -22.30
CA PRO A 278 8.44 25.60 -22.45
C PRO A 278 9.21 26.49 -21.49
N SER A 279 9.77 27.58 -22.01
CA SER A 279 10.46 28.56 -21.18
C SER A 279 9.45 29.20 -20.21
N ASP A 280 9.83 29.40 -18.95
CA ASP A 280 9.03 30.16 -17.96
C ASP A 280 8.92 31.67 -18.29
N VAL A 281 9.40 32.08 -19.46
CA VAL A 281 9.37 33.46 -19.93
C VAL A 281 7.95 33.79 -20.37
N THR A 282 7.13 34.15 -19.40
CA THR A 282 6.03 35.08 -19.65
C THR A 282 6.68 36.40 -20.07
N GLY A 283 6.46 36.78 -21.34
CA GLY A 283 7.02 37.99 -21.91
C GLY A 283 6.69 39.21 -21.05
N SER A 284 7.72 39.77 -20.43
CA SER A 284 7.71 41.17 -20.00
C SER A 284 7.76 42.03 -21.27
N THR A 285 6.60 42.26 -21.88
CA THR A 285 6.45 43.39 -22.79
C THR A 285 6.46 44.65 -21.92
N GLN A 286 7.63 45.30 -21.83
CA GLN A 286 7.74 46.68 -21.37
C GLN A 286 8.35 47.51 -22.50
N MET A 287 7.49 48.42 -23.01
CA MET A 287 7.68 49.59 -23.88
C MET A 287 8.69 49.51 -25.03
#